data_AF-A0A2W2DK14-F1
#
_entry.id   AF-A0A2W2DK14-F1
#
_cell.length_a   1.000
_cell.length_b   1.000
_cell.length_c   1.000
_cell.angle_alpha   90.00
_cell.angle_beta   90.00
_cell.angle_gamma   90.00
#
_symmetry.space_group_name_H-M   'P 1'
#
loop_
_entity.id
_entity.type
_entity.pdbx_description
1 polymer ?
#
loop_
_entity_poly.entity_id
_entity_poly.type
_entity_poly.pdbx_seq_one_letter_code
_entity_poly.pdbx_strand_id
1 'polypeptide(L)'
;MVTAADRVDAAQLGTRSILGSGGQGTVWALDDPTTVYKEYAGEALGSLDVAALEAMVAFPAGLPDWQAASLRARAAWPTAIVQRDGRVTGLLMPRVPQPFHTRIWLTRDYQERLAQVQLLLNDQPYLAARRLAVDDRLRLELLYDVAQTMAQWHELGVVVGDLSPNNLLFSTTSRPRCYFIDCDAMRVGGRSVLPQIETPDWQTPSAGEPTGTTHTDAYKFALLCIRLFAGDQGARDAAVLRAVDPALYALATQAVTVAPADRPGLARWRETLAEALIAPGRSTAALRSPAAPTPTPAASPPGPAASPSGPSTAPAGHPRPVAVTRPARSVRRLVPLVLVAVLLLCAAPTVSSSVGTWWRGTVGAETPTNVSMSPAEQAAQVAELLAVSGRDRKRVVSAIENTIFCRNTSAAADTLGRAADGRQAALDRAEALRTDQLPNGAELKEQMILAFRHSRAADEAYQRWASRVSADGCRSPAMRGKDRTRGDSESRAAGAAKRRVAKLWNPIAESHGHPTVSHLTI
;
A
#
# COMPACT_ATOMS: atom_id res chain seq x y z
N MET A 1 14.59 -30.22 -24.22
CA MET A 1 15.31 -30.63 -23.00
C MET A 1 15.36 -29.42 -22.10
N VAL A 2 14.77 -29.47 -20.90
CA VAL A 2 14.87 -28.37 -19.93
C VAL A 2 16.31 -28.34 -19.44
N THR A 3 17.04 -27.27 -19.74
CA THR A 3 18.38 -27.07 -19.18
C THR A 3 18.25 -26.99 -17.66
N ALA A 4 19.11 -27.70 -16.93
CA ALA A 4 19.13 -27.62 -15.46
C ALA A 4 19.28 -26.16 -15.02
N ALA A 5 18.55 -25.75 -13.99
CA ALA A 5 18.69 -24.41 -13.43
C ALA A 5 20.11 -24.20 -12.91
N ASP A 6 20.70 -23.05 -13.21
CA ASP A 6 22.03 -22.70 -12.73
C ASP A 6 22.02 -22.64 -11.19
N ARG A 7 23.00 -23.31 -10.57
CA ARG A 7 23.15 -23.40 -9.10
C ARG A 7 24.50 -22.79 -8.71
N VAL A 8 24.48 -21.90 -7.73
CA VAL A 8 25.65 -21.16 -7.24
C VAL A 8 25.82 -21.40 -5.75
N ASP A 9 27.06 -21.67 -5.31
CA ASP A 9 27.35 -21.78 -3.89
C ASP A 9 27.36 -20.38 -3.24
N ALA A 10 26.68 -20.21 -2.12
CA ALA A 10 26.67 -18.99 -1.34
C ALA A 10 28.09 -18.51 -1.02
N ALA A 11 29.06 -19.40 -0.77
CA ALA A 11 30.45 -19.04 -0.52
C ALA A 11 31.11 -18.29 -1.70
N GLN A 12 30.59 -18.46 -2.93
CA GLN A 12 31.11 -17.81 -4.14
C GLN A 12 30.56 -16.39 -4.37
N LEU A 13 29.56 -15.96 -3.59
CA LEU A 13 28.89 -14.67 -3.80
C LEU A 13 29.71 -13.44 -3.31
N GLY A 14 30.91 -13.65 -2.79
CA GLY A 14 31.79 -12.56 -2.37
C GLY A 14 31.21 -11.69 -1.24
N THR A 15 31.58 -10.41 -1.23
CA THR A 15 31.12 -9.45 -0.22
C THR A 15 29.68 -9.05 -0.49
N ARG A 16 28.92 -8.83 0.60
CA ARG A 16 27.48 -8.56 0.54
C ARG A 16 27.12 -7.34 1.37
N SER A 17 26.28 -6.49 0.81
CA SER A 17 25.67 -5.37 1.53
C SER A 17 24.16 -5.39 1.38
N ILE A 18 23.43 -5.06 2.44
CA ILE A 18 21.96 -5.13 2.43
C ILE A 18 21.41 -3.98 1.57
N LEU A 19 20.60 -4.32 0.57
CA LEU A 19 19.81 -3.36 -0.21
C LEU A 19 18.40 -3.19 0.37
N GLY A 20 17.83 -4.27 0.90
CA GLY A 20 16.48 -4.27 1.47
C GLY A 20 16.19 -5.55 2.23
N SER A 21 15.23 -5.49 3.16
CA SER A 21 14.79 -6.66 3.93
C SER A 21 13.29 -6.59 4.14
N GLY A 22 12.61 -7.74 4.06
CA GLY A 22 11.15 -7.86 4.16
C GLY A 22 10.73 -9.23 4.69
N GLY A 23 9.42 -9.50 4.68
CA GLY A 23 8.86 -10.71 5.28
C GLY A 23 9.36 -12.03 4.66
N GLN A 24 9.67 -12.02 3.36
CA GLN A 24 10.10 -13.22 2.63
C GLN A 24 11.63 -13.38 2.54
N GLY A 25 12.41 -12.37 2.93
CA GLY A 25 13.85 -12.45 2.79
C GLY A 25 14.60 -11.12 2.84
N THR A 26 15.90 -11.20 2.59
CA THR A 26 16.82 -10.06 2.50
C THR A 26 17.46 -10.02 1.11
N VAL A 27 17.47 -8.85 0.49
CA VAL A 27 18.12 -8.61 -0.80
C VAL A 27 19.48 -7.99 -0.55
N TRP A 28 20.51 -8.62 -1.11
CA TRP A 28 21.91 -8.27 -0.97
C TRP A 28 22.47 -7.79 -2.30
N ALA A 29 23.16 -6.65 -2.29
CA ALA A 29 24.10 -6.30 -3.35
C ALA A 29 25.34 -7.20 -3.24
N LEU A 30 25.85 -7.59 -4.39
CA LEU A 30 27.06 -8.38 -4.55
C LEU A 30 28.20 -7.51 -5.12
N ASP A 31 29.38 -8.09 -5.23
CA ASP A 31 30.53 -7.46 -5.90
C ASP A 31 30.26 -7.21 -7.39
N ASP A 32 29.54 -8.12 -8.05
CA ASP A 32 28.96 -7.87 -9.39
C ASP A 32 27.81 -6.85 -9.26
N PRO A 33 27.95 -5.64 -9.83
CA PRO A 33 26.94 -4.60 -9.69
C PRO A 33 25.67 -4.89 -10.51
N THR A 34 25.68 -5.89 -11.40
CA THR A 34 24.54 -6.22 -12.27
C THR A 34 23.61 -7.26 -11.66
N THR A 35 24.03 -7.93 -10.59
CA THR A 35 23.31 -9.04 -9.96
C THR A 35 23.06 -8.75 -8.48
N VAL A 36 21.89 -9.18 -7.98
CA VAL A 36 21.57 -9.16 -6.56
C VAL A 36 21.19 -10.55 -6.08
N TYR A 37 21.45 -10.82 -4.80
CA TYR A 37 21.10 -12.06 -4.14
C TYR A 37 19.90 -11.85 -3.22
N LYS A 38 18.78 -12.55 -3.46
CA LYS A 38 17.66 -12.61 -2.52
C LYS A 38 17.83 -13.86 -1.65
N GLU A 39 18.16 -13.66 -0.38
CA GLU A 39 18.21 -14.71 0.63
C GLU A 39 16.84 -14.86 1.30
N TYR A 40 16.25 -16.05 1.25
CA TYR A 40 14.96 -16.32 1.89
C TYR A 40 15.05 -16.28 3.41
N ALA A 41 13.98 -15.81 4.05
CA ALA A 41 13.82 -15.94 5.49
C ALA A 41 13.63 -17.42 5.89
N GLY A 42 13.99 -17.77 7.13
CA GLY A 42 13.89 -19.15 7.62
C GLY A 42 12.49 -19.76 7.52
N GLU A 43 11.45 -18.95 7.71
CA GLU A 43 10.05 -19.37 7.55
C GLU A 43 9.70 -19.66 6.09
N ALA A 44 10.13 -18.79 5.16
CA ALA A 44 9.90 -18.96 3.72
C ALA A 44 10.55 -20.24 3.20
N LEU A 45 11.77 -20.54 3.66
CA LEU A 45 12.49 -21.79 3.33
C LEU A 45 11.71 -23.06 3.72
N GLY A 46 10.93 -23.01 4.80
CA GLY A 46 10.10 -24.14 5.23
C GLY A 46 8.93 -24.46 4.30
N SER A 47 8.51 -23.49 3.48
CA SER A 47 7.40 -23.61 2.54
C SER A 47 7.80 -23.55 1.06
N LEU A 48 9.11 -23.54 0.79
CA LEU A 48 9.66 -23.34 -0.55
C LEU A 48 9.48 -24.59 -1.43
N ASP A 49 8.83 -24.44 -2.59
CA ASP A 49 8.85 -25.45 -3.64
C ASP A 49 10.11 -25.23 -4.52
N VAL A 50 11.16 -26.00 -4.21
CA VAL A 50 12.44 -25.93 -4.93
C VAL A 50 12.28 -26.28 -6.41
N ALA A 51 11.42 -27.25 -6.75
CA ALA A 51 11.22 -27.65 -8.14
C ALA A 51 10.45 -26.58 -8.93
N ALA A 52 9.58 -25.81 -8.28
CA ALA A 52 8.96 -24.64 -8.90
C ALA A 52 9.98 -23.52 -9.13
N LEU A 53 10.90 -23.30 -8.19
CA LEU A 53 11.99 -22.33 -8.35
C LEU A 53 12.95 -22.71 -9.50
N GLU A 54 13.32 -23.98 -9.60
CA GLU A 54 14.12 -24.50 -10.72
C GLU A 54 13.42 -24.28 -12.07
N ALA A 55 12.13 -24.61 -12.14
CA ALA A 55 11.34 -24.38 -13.34
C ALA A 55 11.26 -22.89 -13.71
N MET A 56 11.12 -22.00 -12.72
CA MET A 56 11.09 -20.56 -12.92
C MET A 56 12.43 -20.02 -13.45
N VAL A 57 13.56 -20.46 -12.88
CA VAL A 57 14.90 -20.08 -13.36
C VAL A 57 15.14 -20.57 -14.80
N ALA A 58 14.75 -21.80 -15.11
CA ALA A 58 14.91 -22.37 -16.45
C ALA A 58 13.91 -21.81 -17.49
N PHE A 59 12.82 -21.17 -17.03
CA PHE A 59 11.71 -20.74 -17.89
C PHE A 59 12.14 -19.92 -19.12
N PRO A 60 12.99 -18.87 -19.00
CA PRO A 60 13.35 -18.06 -20.16
C PRO A 60 14.14 -18.81 -21.24
N ALA A 61 14.86 -19.89 -20.87
CA ALA A 61 15.62 -20.71 -21.83
C ALA A 61 14.71 -21.58 -22.70
N GLY A 62 13.46 -21.81 -22.28
CA GLY A 62 12.44 -22.51 -23.06
C GLY A 62 11.67 -21.61 -24.03
N LEU A 63 11.90 -20.29 -24.02
CA LEU A 63 11.20 -19.33 -24.86
C LEU A 63 12.03 -18.96 -26.10
N PRO A 64 11.38 -18.57 -27.21
CA PRO A 64 12.03 -17.81 -28.29
C PRO A 64 12.81 -16.61 -27.75
N ASP A 65 13.98 -16.33 -28.34
CA ASP A 65 14.91 -15.28 -27.87
C ASP A 65 14.25 -13.93 -27.64
N TRP A 66 13.34 -13.52 -28.52
CA TRP A 66 12.63 -12.25 -28.39
C TRP A 66 11.65 -12.22 -27.21
N GLN A 67 11.00 -13.36 -26.88
CA GLN A 67 10.13 -13.47 -25.70
C GLN A 67 10.96 -13.50 -24.42
N ALA A 68 12.07 -14.24 -24.41
CA ALA A 68 13.01 -14.27 -23.30
C ALA A 68 13.61 -12.88 -23.04
N ALA A 69 14.01 -12.17 -24.10
CA ALA A 69 14.51 -10.79 -24.02
C ALA A 69 13.43 -9.82 -23.52
N SER A 70 12.19 -9.96 -24.01
CA SER A 70 11.05 -9.15 -23.53
C SER A 70 10.81 -9.38 -22.04
N LEU A 71 10.77 -10.64 -21.58
CA LEU A 71 10.61 -10.97 -20.16
C LEU A 71 11.71 -10.33 -19.30
N ARG A 72 12.98 -10.53 -19.67
CA ARG A 72 14.14 -9.98 -18.93
C ARG A 72 14.18 -8.45 -18.93
N ALA A 73 13.70 -7.80 -19.99
CA ALA A 73 13.61 -6.35 -20.06
C ALA A 73 12.53 -5.76 -19.12
N ARG A 74 11.62 -6.61 -18.60
CA ARG A 74 10.44 -6.22 -17.82
C ARG A 74 10.41 -6.77 -16.40
N ALA A 75 11.39 -7.57 -16.01
CA ALA A 75 11.36 -8.27 -14.73
C ALA A 75 12.76 -8.48 -14.17
N ALA A 76 12.90 -8.36 -12.85
CA ALA A 76 14.02 -8.93 -12.10
C ALA A 76 13.83 -10.46 -12.00
N TRP A 77 13.78 -11.12 -13.16
CA TRP A 77 13.49 -12.55 -13.25
C TRP A 77 14.63 -13.38 -12.62
N PRO A 78 14.35 -14.45 -11.86
CA PRO A 78 15.38 -15.29 -11.28
C PRO A 78 16.31 -15.89 -12.33
N THR A 79 17.62 -15.82 -12.10
CA THR A 79 18.66 -16.30 -13.04
C THR A 79 19.41 -17.51 -12.54
N ALA A 80 19.51 -17.70 -11.21
CA ALA A 80 20.16 -18.85 -10.62
C ALA A 80 19.62 -19.13 -9.22
N ILE A 81 19.80 -20.37 -8.75
CA ILE A 81 19.50 -20.79 -7.37
C ILE A 81 20.77 -20.72 -6.55
N VAL A 82 20.69 -20.14 -5.36
CA VAL A 82 21.81 -20.11 -4.41
C VAL A 82 21.65 -21.20 -3.37
N GLN A 83 22.73 -21.92 -3.10
CA GLN A 83 22.77 -22.98 -2.10
C GLN A 83 23.89 -22.76 -1.08
N ARG A 84 23.68 -23.29 0.12
CA ARG A 84 24.71 -23.43 1.16
C ARG A 84 24.64 -24.86 1.67
N ASP A 85 25.75 -25.58 1.63
CA ASP A 85 25.83 -26.99 2.06
C ASP A 85 24.77 -27.88 1.38
N GLY A 86 24.56 -27.66 0.07
CA GLY A 86 23.57 -28.39 -0.74
C GLY A 86 22.10 -27.98 -0.50
N ARG A 87 21.80 -27.10 0.46
CA ARG A 87 20.43 -26.60 0.71
C ARG A 87 20.19 -25.26 0.04
N VAL A 88 19.02 -25.08 -0.56
CA VAL A 88 18.62 -23.80 -1.16
C VAL A 88 18.50 -22.74 -0.07
N THR A 89 19.12 -21.59 -0.30
CA THR A 89 19.04 -20.43 0.60
C THR A 89 18.39 -19.22 -0.06
N GLY A 90 18.31 -19.20 -1.39
CA GLY A 90 17.81 -18.04 -2.11
C GLY A 90 17.99 -18.15 -3.62
N LEU A 91 17.93 -17.01 -4.29
CA LEU A 91 18.09 -16.88 -5.74
C LEU A 91 18.93 -15.67 -6.12
N LEU A 92 19.55 -15.72 -7.29
CA LEU A 92 20.11 -14.57 -7.98
C LEU A 92 19.08 -13.99 -8.94
N MET A 93 19.09 -12.67 -9.07
CA MET A 93 18.27 -11.94 -10.04
C MET A 93 19.01 -10.66 -10.49
N PRO A 94 18.66 -10.09 -11.66
CA PRO A 94 19.24 -8.84 -12.10
C PRO A 94 18.99 -7.72 -11.10
N ARG A 95 19.99 -6.86 -10.92
CA ARG A 95 19.80 -5.57 -10.25
C ARG A 95 18.84 -4.72 -11.10
N VAL A 96 17.96 -3.99 -10.44
CA VAL A 96 17.03 -3.09 -11.13
C VAL A 96 17.81 -2.11 -12.02
N PRO A 97 17.48 -1.99 -13.32
CA PRO A 97 18.17 -1.07 -14.22
C PRO A 97 17.96 0.41 -13.86
N GLN A 98 18.93 1.26 -14.24
CA GLN A 98 18.90 2.70 -13.94
C GLN A 98 17.64 3.45 -14.44
N PRO A 99 17.04 3.12 -15.61
CA PRO A 99 15.79 3.77 -16.03
C PRO A 99 14.63 3.64 -15.05
N PHE A 100 14.63 2.63 -14.17
CA PHE A 100 13.62 2.38 -13.14
C PHE A 100 14.02 2.94 -11.76
N HIS A 101 14.99 3.85 -11.75
CA HIS A 101 15.32 4.70 -10.61
C HIS A 101 14.79 6.10 -10.88
N THR A 102 14.34 6.77 -9.83
CA THR A 102 13.89 8.16 -9.90
C THR A 102 14.53 8.98 -8.80
N ARG A 103 14.63 10.28 -9.03
CA ARG A 103 15.09 11.24 -8.04
C ARG A 103 13.87 11.96 -7.50
N ILE A 104 13.63 11.82 -6.21
CA ILE A 104 12.59 12.57 -5.52
C ILE A 104 13.21 13.71 -4.72
N TRP A 105 12.59 14.88 -4.77
CA TRP A 105 12.96 15.96 -3.87
C TRP A 105 12.49 15.64 -2.45
N LEU A 106 13.44 15.60 -1.53
CA LEU A 106 13.17 15.60 -0.09
C LEU A 106 13.40 17.01 0.46
N THR A 107 13.32 17.18 1.77
CA THR A 107 13.34 18.48 2.46
C THR A 107 14.48 19.42 2.04
N ARG A 108 15.64 18.90 1.62
CA ARG A 108 16.82 19.72 1.29
C ARG A 108 17.54 19.31 0.01
N ASP A 109 17.30 18.11 -0.50
CA ASP A 109 18.11 17.47 -1.52
C ASP A 109 17.32 16.43 -2.33
N TYR A 110 17.82 16.15 -3.53
CA TYR A 110 17.33 15.04 -4.34
C TYR A 110 17.90 13.73 -3.84
N GLN A 111 17.02 12.75 -3.67
CA GLN A 111 17.38 11.41 -3.25
C GLN A 111 16.98 10.41 -4.31
N GLU A 112 17.94 9.58 -4.71
CA GLU A 112 17.68 8.47 -5.64
C GLU A 112 16.94 7.34 -4.92
N ARG A 113 15.91 6.83 -5.57
CA ARG A 113 15.07 5.73 -5.08
C ARG A 113 14.66 4.86 -6.27
N LEU A 114 14.25 3.63 -5.99
CA LEU A 114 13.48 2.85 -6.96
C LEU A 114 12.21 3.63 -7.33
N ALA A 115 11.92 3.71 -8.62
CA ALA A 115 10.72 4.35 -9.15
C ALA A 115 9.50 3.44 -8.98
N GLN A 116 9.17 3.11 -7.73
CA GLN A 116 8.00 2.31 -7.39
C GLN A 116 6.72 3.09 -7.73
N VAL A 117 5.75 2.40 -8.32
CA VAL A 117 4.45 2.98 -8.67
C VAL A 117 3.72 3.54 -7.44
N GLN A 118 4.06 3.08 -6.22
CA GLN A 118 3.57 3.66 -4.97
C GLN A 118 3.79 5.19 -4.88
N LEU A 119 4.86 5.71 -5.47
CA LEU A 119 5.12 7.15 -5.52
C LEU A 119 4.04 7.90 -6.33
N LEU A 120 3.44 7.25 -7.32
CA LEU A 120 2.45 7.82 -8.23
C LEU A 120 1.01 7.73 -7.67
N LEU A 121 0.76 6.89 -6.67
CA LEU A 121 -0.55 6.72 -6.03
C LEU A 121 -0.77 7.77 -4.93
N ASN A 122 -0.44 9.02 -5.20
CA ASN A 122 -0.59 10.15 -4.28
C ASN A 122 -1.12 11.37 -5.04
N ASP A 123 -1.63 12.34 -4.28
CA ASP A 123 -2.26 13.53 -4.85
C ASP A 123 -1.28 14.46 -5.58
N GLN A 124 -1.82 15.39 -6.35
CA GLN A 124 -1.01 16.34 -7.12
C GLN A 124 -0.09 17.21 -6.23
N PRO A 125 -0.52 17.70 -5.05
CA PRO A 125 0.37 18.39 -4.11
C PRO A 125 1.59 17.55 -3.70
N TYR A 126 1.42 16.27 -3.37
CA TYR A 126 2.53 15.37 -3.07
C TYR A 126 3.47 15.26 -4.26
N LEU A 127 2.96 14.96 -5.45
CA LEU A 127 3.77 14.75 -6.65
C LEU A 127 4.60 16.00 -6.97
N ALA A 128 3.98 17.18 -6.89
CA ALA A 128 4.64 18.46 -7.08
C ALA A 128 5.73 18.72 -6.02
N ALA A 129 5.46 18.41 -4.74
CA ALA A 129 6.42 18.54 -3.65
C ALA A 129 7.62 17.59 -3.81
N ARG A 130 7.44 16.43 -4.46
CA ARG A 130 8.50 15.48 -4.78
C ARG A 130 9.19 15.74 -6.12
N ARG A 131 8.76 16.75 -6.86
CA ARG A 131 9.25 17.07 -8.22
C ARG A 131 9.04 15.90 -9.19
N LEU A 132 7.96 15.14 -9.00
CA LEU A 132 7.53 14.09 -9.92
C LEU A 132 6.56 14.70 -10.94
N ALA A 133 7.00 14.77 -12.20
CA ALA A 133 6.16 15.21 -13.29
C ALA A 133 5.27 14.02 -13.74
N VAL A 134 3.99 14.08 -13.38
CA VAL A 134 3.01 13.06 -13.69
C VAL A 134 1.77 13.76 -14.23
N ASP A 135 1.41 13.43 -15.46
CA ASP A 135 0.17 13.85 -16.11
C ASP A 135 -0.64 12.63 -16.54
N ASP A 136 -1.86 12.87 -17.02
CA ASP A 136 -2.77 11.80 -17.43
C ASP A 136 -2.23 11.01 -18.61
N ARG A 137 -1.44 11.65 -19.48
CA ARG A 137 -0.77 10.97 -20.59
C ARG A 137 0.22 9.93 -20.08
N LEU A 138 1.09 10.30 -19.14
CA LEU A 138 2.05 9.39 -18.52
C LEU A 138 1.33 8.25 -17.78
N ARG A 139 0.23 8.57 -17.07
CA ARG A 139 -0.61 7.55 -16.41
C ARG A 139 -1.14 6.52 -17.42
N LEU A 140 -1.73 6.98 -18.52
CA LEU A 140 -2.26 6.11 -19.59
C LEU A 140 -1.15 5.30 -20.27
N GLU A 141 -0.01 5.90 -20.58
CA GLU A 141 1.11 5.20 -21.22
C GLU A 141 1.69 4.11 -20.32
N LEU A 142 1.83 4.39 -19.01
CA LEU A 142 2.27 3.41 -18.03
C LEU A 142 1.26 2.25 -17.92
N LEU A 143 -0.02 2.56 -17.80
CA LEU A 143 -1.07 1.54 -17.71
C LEU A 143 -1.13 0.67 -18.97
N TYR A 144 -1.01 1.29 -20.15
CA TYR A 144 -0.94 0.56 -21.43
C TYR A 144 0.24 -0.42 -21.44
N ASP A 145 1.41 0.05 -21.01
CA ASP A 145 2.63 -0.75 -20.98
C ASP A 145 2.56 -1.91 -19.99
N VAL A 146 1.93 -1.70 -18.82
CA VAL A 146 1.64 -2.75 -17.83
C VAL A 146 0.63 -3.77 -18.38
N ALA A 147 -0.48 -3.31 -18.96
CA ALA A 147 -1.51 -4.19 -19.53
C ALA A 147 -0.94 -5.05 -20.66
N GLN A 148 -0.14 -4.43 -21.55
CA GLN A 148 0.53 -5.13 -22.63
C GLN A 148 1.49 -6.21 -22.10
N THR A 149 2.31 -5.88 -21.11
CA THR A 149 3.29 -6.81 -20.52
C THR A 149 2.59 -7.98 -19.83
N MET A 150 1.58 -7.70 -19.01
CA MET A 150 0.82 -8.75 -18.31
C MET A 150 0.02 -9.64 -19.27
N ALA A 151 -0.57 -9.07 -20.33
CA ALA A 151 -1.28 -9.86 -21.34
C ALA A 151 -0.33 -10.87 -22.02
N GLN A 152 0.87 -10.44 -22.40
CA GLN A 152 1.90 -11.33 -22.97
C GLN A 152 2.32 -12.41 -21.98
N TRP A 153 2.48 -12.07 -20.70
CA TRP A 153 2.83 -13.05 -19.67
C TRP A 153 1.72 -14.07 -19.42
N HIS A 154 0.46 -13.64 -19.42
CA HIS A 154 -0.68 -14.55 -19.31
C HIS A 154 -0.72 -15.56 -20.47
N GLU A 155 -0.40 -15.13 -21.70
CA GLU A 155 -0.24 -16.02 -22.87
C GLU A 155 0.91 -17.04 -22.69
N LEU A 156 1.97 -16.64 -21.99
CA LEU A 156 3.10 -17.52 -21.63
C LEU A 156 2.83 -18.40 -20.40
N GLY A 157 1.64 -18.34 -19.80
CA GLY A 157 1.31 -19.08 -18.59
C GLY A 157 1.97 -18.54 -17.31
N VAL A 158 2.39 -17.27 -17.33
CA VAL A 158 2.93 -16.54 -16.18
C VAL A 158 1.84 -15.65 -15.61
N VAL A 159 1.53 -15.81 -14.32
CA VAL A 159 0.57 -14.96 -13.59
C VAL A 159 1.33 -14.16 -12.54
N VAL A 160 1.12 -12.85 -12.49
CA VAL A 160 1.85 -11.95 -11.57
C VAL A 160 1.51 -12.27 -10.13
N GLY A 161 0.24 -12.49 -9.84
CA GLY A 161 -0.26 -12.91 -8.53
C GLY A 161 -0.25 -11.78 -7.52
N ASP A 162 0.91 -11.22 -7.18
CA ASP A 162 1.05 -10.09 -6.24
C ASP A 162 1.31 -8.75 -6.97
N LEU A 163 0.42 -8.39 -7.90
CA LEU A 163 0.42 -7.06 -8.51
C LEU A 163 0.12 -6.00 -7.43
N SER A 164 1.11 -5.18 -7.14
CA SER A 164 1.04 -4.14 -6.12
C SER A 164 1.95 -2.97 -6.48
N PRO A 165 1.83 -1.81 -5.83
CA PRO A 165 2.55 -0.60 -6.20
C PRO A 165 4.00 -0.63 -5.70
N ASN A 166 4.34 -1.60 -4.85
CA ASN A 166 5.70 -1.84 -4.35
C ASN A 166 6.47 -2.80 -5.26
N ASN A 167 5.77 -3.75 -5.90
CA ASN A 167 6.38 -4.75 -6.78
C ASN A 167 6.43 -4.30 -8.26
N LEU A 168 5.91 -3.12 -8.56
CA LEU A 168 5.87 -2.54 -9.89
C LEU A 168 6.63 -1.23 -9.92
N LEU A 169 7.61 -1.13 -10.82
CA LEU A 169 8.39 0.07 -11.08
C LEU A 169 7.98 0.71 -12.41
N PHE A 170 8.15 2.02 -12.52
CA PHE A 170 7.98 2.76 -13.77
C PHE A 170 9.32 3.37 -14.21
N SER A 171 9.55 3.50 -15.51
CA SER A 171 10.73 4.21 -16.01
C SER A 171 10.50 5.71 -16.07
N THR A 172 11.55 6.49 -15.84
CA THR A 172 11.52 7.96 -15.93
C THR A 172 11.85 8.47 -17.34
N THR A 173 11.56 7.67 -18.37
CA THR A 173 11.81 8.00 -19.78
C THR A 173 10.62 8.75 -20.39
N SER A 174 10.81 9.32 -21.59
CA SER A 174 9.74 10.05 -22.31
C SER A 174 8.50 9.21 -22.61
N ARG A 175 8.64 7.88 -22.65
CA ARG A 175 7.54 6.91 -22.60
C ARG A 175 7.78 5.99 -21.41
N PRO A 176 6.90 5.96 -20.40
CA PRO A 176 7.08 5.13 -19.22
C PRO A 176 6.99 3.64 -19.59
N ARG A 177 7.86 2.85 -18.98
CA ARG A 177 7.94 1.40 -19.10
C ARG A 177 7.75 0.79 -17.72
N CYS A 178 7.07 -0.35 -17.62
CA CYS A 178 6.98 -1.10 -16.39
C CYS A 178 8.19 -2.03 -16.19
N TYR A 179 8.54 -2.27 -14.93
CA TYR A 179 9.48 -3.33 -14.53
C TYR A 179 9.01 -3.96 -13.22
N PHE A 180 8.88 -5.27 -13.22
CA PHE A 180 8.41 -6.04 -12.07
C PHE A 180 9.58 -6.52 -11.23
N ILE A 181 9.42 -6.47 -9.92
CA ILE A 181 10.31 -7.08 -8.95
C ILE A 181 9.54 -8.11 -8.14
N ASP A 182 10.23 -8.85 -7.26
CA ASP A 182 9.62 -9.92 -6.47
C ASP A 182 9.02 -11.05 -7.33
N CYS A 183 9.72 -11.41 -8.41
CA CYS A 183 9.22 -12.33 -9.44
C CYS A 183 9.01 -13.78 -8.94
N ASP A 184 9.62 -14.15 -7.82
CA ASP A 184 9.39 -15.42 -7.13
C ASP A 184 8.02 -15.52 -6.43
N ALA A 185 7.30 -14.40 -6.31
CA ALA A 185 5.88 -14.41 -5.93
C ALA A 185 4.95 -14.78 -7.10
N MET A 186 5.44 -14.73 -8.35
CA MET A 186 4.66 -15.05 -9.55
C MET A 186 4.43 -16.56 -9.69
N ARG A 187 3.43 -16.92 -10.50
CA ARG A 187 3.16 -18.31 -10.87
C ARG A 187 3.59 -18.59 -12.29
N VAL A 188 4.23 -19.73 -12.52
CA VAL A 188 4.66 -20.19 -13.84
C VAL A 188 4.05 -21.57 -14.08
N GLY A 189 3.26 -21.71 -15.15
CA GLY A 189 2.58 -22.98 -15.45
C GLY A 189 1.66 -23.44 -14.32
N GLY A 190 1.05 -22.50 -13.59
CA GLY A 190 0.18 -22.78 -12.44
C GLY A 190 0.90 -23.17 -11.15
N ARG A 191 2.23 -23.21 -11.11
CA ARG A 191 3.02 -23.50 -9.91
C ARG A 191 3.56 -22.22 -9.28
N SER A 192 3.70 -22.22 -7.96
CA SER A 192 4.25 -21.09 -7.18
C SER A 192 5.49 -21.55 -6.43
N VAL A 193 6.52 -20.70 -6.34
CA VAL A 193 7.72 -20.97 -5.55
C VAL A 193 7.42 -20.96 -4.05
N LEU A 194 6.57 -20.01 -3.64
CA LEU A 194 6.07 -19.85 -2.28
C LEU A 194 4.54 -19.80 -2.27
N PRO A 195 3.89 -20.07 -1.12
CA PRO A 195 2.45 -19.88 -0.97
C PRO A 195 2.04 -18.48 -1.43
N GLN A 196 0.97 -18.40 -2.23
CA GLN A 196 0.48 -17.13 -2.77
C GLN A 196 -0.05 -16.24 -1.64
N ILE A 197 0.55 -15.07 -1.52
CA ILE A 197 0.15 -14.03 -0.57
C ILE A 197 -0.16 -12.77 -1.37
N GLU A 198 -1.15 -12.01 -0.92
CA GLU A 198 -1.53 -10.76 -1.54
C GLU A 198 -1.10 -9.56 -0.68
N THR A 199 -0.63 -8.52 -1.34
CA THR A 199 -0.37 -7.23 -0.70
C THR A 199 -1.64 -6.72 0.02
N PRO A 200 -1.55 -6.31 1.29
CA PRO A 200 -2.64 -5.65 2.02
C PRO A 200 -3.29 -4.51 1.24
N ASP A 201 -4.62 -4.50 1.27
CA ASP A 201 -5.46 -3.55 0.53
C ASP A 201 -5.41 -3.70 -0.99
N TRP A 202 -4.85 -4.82 -1.50
CA TRP A 202 -4.92 -5.25 -2.89
C TRP A 202 -5.64 -6.59 -3.08
N GLN A 203 -6.19 -7.15 -1.99
CA GLN A 203 -7.00 -8.36 -2.04
C GLN A 203 -8.27 -8.17 -2.87
N THR A 204 -8.67 -9.26 -3.51
CA THR A 204 -10.00 -9.36 -4.12
C THR A 204 -11.11 -9.36 -3.05
N PRO A 205 -12.31 -8.86 -3.36
CA PRO A 205 -13.39 -8.71 -2.39
C PRO A 205 -14.11 -10.04 -2.10
N SER A 206 -14.00 -11.02 -2.99
CA SER A 206 -14.72 -12.29 -2.92
C SER A 206 -14.01 -13.26 -1.98
N ALA A 207 -14.64 -13.57 -0.86
CA ALA A 207 -14.11 -14.55 0.08
C ALA A 207 -13.94 -15.92 -0.60
N GLY A 208 -12.73 -16.47 -0.53
CA GLY A 208 -12.40 -17.78 -1.12
C GLY A 208 -12.06 -17.75 -2.61
N GLU A 209 -11.97 -16.57 -3.23
CA GLU A 209 -11.43 -16.46 -4.58
C GLU A 209 -9.97 -16.97 -4.61
N PRO A 210 -9.60 -17.87 -5.55
CA PRO A 210 -8.23 -18.37 -5.65
C PRO A 210 -7.24 -17.25 -5.96
N THR A 211 -6.18 -17.15 -5.17
CA THR A 211 -5.09 -16.20 -5.40
C THR A 211 -4.18 -16.63 -6.56
N GLY A 212 -3.52 -15.67 -7.19
CA GLY A 212 -2.58 -15.95 -8.27
C GLY A 212 -3.25 -16.48 -9.53
N THR A 213 -4.40 -15.93 -9.94
CA THR A 213 -5.05 -16.24 -11.22
C THR A 213 -5.01 -15.04 -12.16
N THR A 214 -5.19 -15.28 -13.45
CA THR A 214 -5.34 -14.20 -14.44
C THR A 214 -6.53 -13.28 -14.10
N HIS A 215 -7.58 -13.83 -13.49
CA HIS A 215 -8.74 -13.08 -13.00
C HIS A 215 -8.43 -12.19 -11.80
N THR A 216 -7.60 -12.65 -10.85
CA THR A 216 -7.12 -11.80 -9.74
C THR A 216 -6.16 -10.72 -10.23
N ASP A 217 -5.31 -11.03 -11.22
CA ASP A 217 -4.45 -10.05 -11.87
C ASP A 217 -5.26 -8.95 -12.57
N ALA A 218 -6.32 -9.31 -13.29
CA ALA A 218 -7.23 -8.35 -13.93
C ALA A 218 -7.92 -7.43 -12.92
N TYR A 219 -8.34 -7.97 -11.76
CA TYR A 219 -8.89 -7.16 -10.66
C TYR A 219 -7.85 -6.17 -10.13
N LYS A 220 -6.63 -6.64 -9.84
CA LYS A 220 -5.55 -5.80 -9.30
C LYS A 220 -5.11 -4.74 -10.31
N PHE A 221 -5.15 -5.07 -11.60
CA PHE A 221 -4.88 -4.11 -12.65
C PHE A 221 -5.94 -2.99 -12.69
N ALA A 222 -7.23 -3.35 -12.58
CA ALA A 222 -8.30 -2.35 -12.47
C ALA A 222 -8.12 -1.46 -11.22
N LEU A 223 -7.76 -2.06 -10.08
CA LEU A 223 -7.46 -1.32 -8.85
C LEU A 223 -6.27 -0.37 -9.01
N LEU A 224 -5.23 -0.78 -9.75
CA LEU A 224 -4.11 0.09 -10.12
C LEU A 224 -4.58 1.28 -10.96
N CYS A 225 -5.40 1.06 -11.99
CA CYS A 225 -5.97 2.15 -12.80
C CYS A 225 -6.73 3.16 -11.93
N ILE A 226 -7.62 2.66 -11.07
CA ILE A 226 -8.43 3.50 -10.18
C ILE A 226 -7.55 4.36 -9.28
N ARG A 227 -6.57 3.75 -8.59
CA ARG A 227 -5.71 4.44 -7.63
C ARG A 227 -4.78 5.45 -8.28
N LEU A 228 -4.28 5.14 -9.49
CA LEU A 228 -3.38 6.00 -10.21
C LEU A 228 -4.06 7.31 -10.65
N PHE A 229 -5.32 7.24 -11.06
CA PHE A 229 -6.11 8.42 -11.43
C PHE A 229 -6.76 9.11 -10.22
N ALA A 230 -7.07 8.39 -9.15
CA ALA A 230 -7.51 8.99 -7.90
C ALA A 230 -6.40 9.75 -7.17
N GLY A 231 -5.13 9.40 -7.41
CA GLY A 231 -4.02 9.91 -6.61
C GLY A 231 -4.11 9.48 -5.15
N ASP A 232 -4.65 8.28 -4.90
CA ASP A 232 -4.89 7.79 -3.55
C ASP A 232 -4.58 6.29 -3.46
N GLN A 233 -3.86 5.90 -2.40
CA GLN A 233 -3.39 4.52 -2.22
C GLN A 233 -4.50 3.54 -1.82
N GLY A 234 -5.64 4.03 -1.34
CA GLY A 234 -6.76 3.23 -0.84
C GLY A 234 -8.00 3.26 -1.75
N ALA A 235 -8.00 4.09 -2.81
CA ALA A 235 -9.16 4.30 -3.66
C ALA A 235 -9.63 3.00 -4.33
N ARG A 236 -10.97 2.87 -4.42
CA ARG A 236 -11.68 1.72 -4.99
C ARG A 236 -12.84 2.12 -5.91
N ASP A 237 -13.19 3.41 -5.96
CA ASP A 237 -14.30 3.89 -6.78
C ASP A 237 -13.85 4.09 -8.23
N ALA A 238 -14.38 3.27 -9.14
CA ALA A 238 -14.10 3.35 -10.56
C ALA A 238 -14.56 4.67 -11.20
N ALA A 239 -15.49 5.42 -10.57
CA ALA A 239 -16.04 6.65 -11.11
C ALA A 239 -14.97 7.71 -11.45
N VAL A 240 -13.79 7.67 -10.81
CA VAL A 240 -12.65 8.53 -11.15
C VAL A 240 -12.23 8.41 -12.62
N LEU A 241 -12.38 7.23 -13.23
CA LEU A 241 -12.01 6.98 -14.61
C LEU A 241 -13.04 7.52 -15.61
N ARG A 242 -14.25 7.89 -15.17
CA ARG A 242 -15.31 8.39 -16.06
C ARG A 242 -14.91 9.69 -16.75
N ALA A 243 -14.16 10.54 -16.05
CA ALA A 243 -13.63 11.79 -16.60
C ALA A 243 -12.46 11.57 -17.56
N VAL A 244 -11.77 10.43 -17.45
CA VAL A 244 -10.63 10.06 -18.29
C VAL A 244 -11.13 9.46 -19.60
N ASP A 245 -11.86 8.35 -19.51
CA ASP A 245 -12.47 7.69 -20.65
C ASP A 245 -13.66 6.80 -20.22
N PRO A 246 -14.85 6.94 -20.84
CA PRO A 246 -16.02 6.12 -20.50
C PRO A 246 -15.83 4.61 -20.67
N ALA A 247 -15.04 4.16 -21.65
CA ALA A 247 -14.77 2.74 -21.86
C ALA A 247 -13.81 2.19 -20.78
N LEU A 248 -12.80 2.97 -20.37
CA LEU A 248 -11.96 2.61 -19.21
C LEU A 248 -12.78 2.53 -17.92
N TYR A 249 -13.71 3.46 -17.72
CA TYR A 249 -14.65 3.39 -16.59
C TYR A 249 -15.51 2.12 -16.60
N ALA A 250 -16.06 1.75 -17.77
CA ALA A 250 -16.85 0.53 -17.91
C ALA A 250 -16.02 -0.73 -17.61
N LEU A 251 -14.80 -0.82 -18.14
CA LEU A 251 -13.88 -1.93 -17.85
C LEU A 251 -13.51 -2.03 -16.38
N ALA A 252 -13.17 -0.90 -15.74
CA ALA A 252 -12.82 -0.87 -14.33
C ALA A 252 -13.99 -1.32 -13.46
N THR A 253 -15.19 -0.82 -13.76
CA THR A 253 -16.43 -1.20 -13.06
C THR A 253 -16.68 -2.69 -13.20
N GLN A 254 -16.59 -3.23 -14.41
CA GLN A 254 -16.76 -4.66 -14.65
C GLN A 254 -15.72 -5.45 -13.84
N ALA A 255 -14.43 -5.15 -13.98
CA ALA A 255 -13.35 -5.88 -13.33
C ALA A 255 -13.46 -5.94 -11.80
N VAL A 256 -13.99 -4.90 -11.15
CA VAL A 256 -14.12 -4.85 -9.68
C VAL A 256 -15.47 -5.34 -9.13
N THR A 257 -16.49 -5.52 -9.98
CA THR A 257 -17.86 -5.89 -9.54
C THR A 257 -18.31 -7.27 -9.97
N VAL A 258 -17.88 -7.76 -11.14
CA VAL A 258 -18.35 -9.04 -11.67
C VAL A 258 -17.58 -10.23 -11.09
N ALA A 259 -18.14 -11.44 -11.29
CA ALA A 259 -17.53 -12.68 -10.89
C ALA A 259 -16.15 -12.85 -11.57
N PRO A 260 -15.18 -13.55 -10.95
CA PRO A 260 -13.82 -13.64 -11.47
C PRO A 260 -13.73 -14.07 -12.94
N ALA A 261 -14.50 -15.09 -13.33
CA ALA A 261 -14.52 -15.65 -14.68
C ALA A 261 -14.95 -14.63 -15.76
N ASP A 262 -15.76 -13.64 -15.40
CA ASP A 262 -16.33 -12.65 -16.33
C ASP A 262 -15.55 -11.33 -16.35
N ARG A 263 -14.43 -11.25 -15.61
CA ARG A 263 -13.59 -10.04 -15.59
C ARG A 263 -12.88 -9.88 -16.94
N PRO A 264 -12.81 -8.64 -17.48
CA PRO A 264 -12.11 -8.39 -18.73
C PRO A 264 -10.62 -8.68 -18.58
N GLY A 265 -10.08 -9.55 -19.45
CA GLY A 265 -8.67 -9.88 -19.48
C GLY A 265 -7.78 -8.71 -19.94
N LEU A 266 -6.47 -8.82 -19.70
CA LEU A 266 -5.52 -7.72 -19.92
C LEU A 266 -5.37 -7.32 -21.39
N ALA A 267 -5.65 -8.23 -22.34
CA ALA A 267 -5.69 -7.89 -23.76
C ALA A 267 -6.76 -6.82 -24.08
N ARG A 268 -7.94 -6.93 -23.45
CA ARG A 268 -9.04 -5.95 -23.62
C ARG A 268 -8.69 -4.60 -22.99
N TRP A 269 -8.03 -4.62 -21.83
CA TRP A 269 -7.49 -3.43 -21.19
C TRP A 269 -6.47 -2.72 -22.09
N ARG A 270 -5.51 -3.47 -22.65
CA ARG A 270 -4.51 -2.95 -23.58
C ARG A 270 -5.14 -2.23 -24.77
N GLU A 271 -6.14 -2.84 -25.42
CA GLU A 271 -6.86 -2.24 -26.56
C GLU A 271 -7.53 -0.92 -26.16
N THR A 272 -8.27 -0.92 -25.05
CA THR A 272 -9.01 0.26 -24.59
C THR A 272 -8.07 1.39 -24.16
N LEU A 273 -6.93 1.05 -23.56
CA LEU A 273 -5.88 2.01 -23.23
C LEU A 273 -5.20 2.59 -24.49
N ALA A 274 -5.00 1.78 -25.54
CA ALA A 274 -4.49 2.26 -26.82
C ALA A 274 -5.44 3.27 -27.47
N GLU A 275 -6.74 2.98 -27.45
CA GLU A 275 -7.78 3.90 -27.94
C GLU A 275 -7.81 5.21 -27.15
N ALA A 276 -7.76 5.13 -25.81
CA ALA A 276 -7.72 6.30 -24.93
C ALA A 276 -6.46 7.16 -25.18
N LEU A 277 -5.33 6.56 -25.56
CA LEU A 277 -4.11 7.27 -25.93
C LEU A 277 -4.20 7.97 -27.29
N ILE A 278 -5.04 7.52 -28.22
CA ILE A 278 -5.16 8.12 -29.56
C ILE A 278 -6.26 9.21 -29.58
N ALA A 279 -7.24 9.12 -28.67
CA ALA A 279 -8.38 10.03 -28.62
C ALA A 279 -7.95 11.52 -28.52
N PRO A 280 -8.23 12.35 -29.54
CA PRO A 280 -7.87 13.77 -29.51
C PRO A 280 -8.73 14.54 -28.48
N GLY A 281 -8.10 15.37 -27.65
CA GLY A 281 -8.79 16.38 -26.85
C GLY A 281 -9.33 15.98 -25.47
N ARG A 282 -8.92 14.84 -24.90
CA ARG A 282 -9.37 14.42 -23.54
C ARG A 282 -8.35 14.56 -22.41
N SER A 283 -7.22 15.23 -22.65
CA SER A 283 -6.22 15.52 -21.61
C SER A 283 -5.76 16.98 -21.68
N THR A 284 -6.58 17.88 -21.13
CA THR A 284 -6.12 19.12 -20.48
C THR A 284 -7.21 19.60 -19.52
N ALA A 285 -7.32 19.00 -18.33
CA ALA A 285 -7.69 19.79 -17.17
C ALA A 285 -6.45 20.62 -16.80
N ALA A 286 -6.17 21.63 -17.62
CA ALA A 286 -5.21 22.66 -17.32
C ALA A 286 -5.61 23.32 -16.00
N LEU A 287 -4.62 23.48 -15.11
CA LEU A 287 -4.49 24.55 -14.14
C LEU A 287 -5.65 25.57 -14.17
N ARG A 288 -6.71 25.32 -13.41
CA ARG A 288 -7.59 26.39 -12.98
C ARG A 288 -7.07 26.88 -11.64
N SER A 289 -6.24 27.93 -11.68
CA SER A 289 -6.19 28.88 -10.58
C SER A 289 -7.63 29.29 -10.22
N PRO A 290 -7.97 29.48 -8.94
CA PRO A 290 -9.27 30.01 -8.58
C PRO A 290 -9.36 31.43 -9.14
N ALA A 291 -10.16 31.61 -10.19
CA ALA A 291 -10.55 32.92 -10.66
C ALA A 291 -11.38 33.60 -9.57
N ALA A 292 -11.06 34.86 -9.29
CA ALA A 292 -11.75 35.71 -8.33
C ALA A 292 -13.28 35.73 -8.56
N PRO A 293 -14.09 35.88 -7.49
CA PRO A 293 -15.55 35.85 -7.62
C PRO A 293 -16.01 37.13 -8.32
N THR A 294 -16.77 36.98 -9.40
CA THR A 294 -17.56 38.06 -10.01
C THR A 294 -19.05 37.72 -9.86
N PRO A 295 -19.92 38.72 -9.63
CA PRO A 295 -21.17 38.54 -8.91
C PRO A 295 -22.31 37.98 -9.77
N THR A 296 -23.16 37.21 -9.10
CA THR A 296 -24.39 36.57 -9.56
C THR A 296 -25.43 37.58 -10.10
N PRO A 297 -26.08 37.31 -11.25
CA PRO A 297 -27.41 37.84 -11.55
C PRO A 297 -28.50 36.86 -11.12
N ALA A 298 -29.57 37.44 -10.56
CA ALA A 298 -30.66 36.80 -9.83
C ALA A 298 -31.53 35.82 -10.62
N ALA A 299 -32.12 34.89 -9.87
CA ALA A 299 -33.12 33.91 -10.28
C ALA A 299 -34.49 34.54 -10.63
N SER A 300 -35.27 33.83 -11.45
CA SER A 300 -36.71 34.06 -11.65
C SER A 300 -37.49 32.76 -11.38
N PRO A 301 -38.79 32.85 -11.00
CA PRO A 301 -39.47 31.88 -10.12
C PRO A 301 -40.25 30.76 -10.85
N PRO A 302 -40.68 29.69 -10.14
CA PRO A 302 -41.35 28.53 -10.74
C PRO A 302 -42.88 28.70 -10.83
N GLY A 303 -43.47 28.19 -11.91
CA GLY A 303 -44.92 28.06 -12.12
C GLY A 303 -45.50 26.73 -11.57
N PRO A 304 -46.83 26.64 -11.40
CA PRO A 304 -47.46 25.77 -10.40
C PRO A 304 -47.83 24.36 -10.87
N ALA A 305 -48.03 23.51 -9.85
CA ALA A 305 -48.35 22.09 -9.89
C ALA A 305 -49.77 21.76 -10.41
N ALA A 306 -49.92 20.53 -10.92
CA ALA A 306 -51.19 19.82 -11.03
C ALA A 306 -51.01 18.33 -10.70
N SER A 307 -51.80 17.83 -9.75
CA SER A 307 -52.16 16.41 -9.57
C SER A 307 -53.60 16.23 -10.06
N PRO A 308 -54.06 15.02 -10.43
CA PRO A 308 -54.79 14.20 -9.44
C PRO A 308 -54.71 12.64 -9.58
N SER A 309 -54.89 11.99 -8.42
CA SER A 309 -55.70 10.77 -8.10
C SER A 309 -55.44 9.38 -8.73
N GLY A 310 -55.24 8.38 -7.85
CA GLY A 310 -55.16 6.91 -8.11
C GLY A 310 -56.52 6.21 -8.30
N PRO A 311 -56.80 4.99 -7.75
CA PRO A 311 -55.95 3.91 -7.19
C PRO A 311 -56.28 2.49 -7.79
N SER A 312 -55.46 1.45 -7.52
CA SER A 312 -55.97 0.05 -7.50
C SER A 312 -55.03 -0.99 -6.86
N THR A 313 -55.51 -1.57 -5.75
CA THR A 313 -55.40 -2.94 -5.18
C THR A 313 -54.20 -3.89 -5.38
N ALA A 314 -53.82 -4.50 -4.24
CA ALA A 314 -52.88 -5.59 -3.95
C ALA A 314 -53.43 -7.01 -4.32
N PRO A 315 -52.97 -8.19 -3.79
CA PRO A 315 -51.76 -8.54 -2.99
C PRO A 315 -51.08 -9.89 -3.38
N ALA A 316 -49.97 -10.25 -2.70
CA ALA A 316 -49.47 -11.60 -2.30
C ALA A 316 -47.92 -11.65 -2.36
N GLY A 317 -47.16 -12.24 -1.43
CA GLY A 317 -47.47 -13.05 -0.26
C GLY A 317 -46.20 -13.25 0.59
N HIS A 318 -46.37 -13.84 1.77
CA HIS A 318 -45.29 -14.44 2.56
C HIS A 318 -45.34 -15.96 2.37
N PRO A 319 -44.18 -16.64 2.46
CA PRO A 319 -43.98 -17.40 3.69
C PRO A 319 -42.53 -17.40 4.22
N ARG A 320 -42.42 -17.40 5.55
CA ARG A 320 -41.37 -18.04 6.36
C ARG A 320 -41.86 -19.46 6.71
N PRO A 321 -41.14 -20.36 7.42
CA PRO A 321 -39.72 -20.41 7.85
C PRO A 321 -39.06 -21.80 7.63
N VAL A 322 -37.74 -21.97 7.80
CA VAL A 322 -37.16 -23.19 8.40
C VAL A 322 -35.85 -22.86 9.12
N ALA A 323 -35.80 -23.17 10.42
CA ALA A 323 -34.59 -23.20 11.23
C ALA A 323 -33.93 -24.59 11.10
N VAL A 324 -32.62 -24.64 10.83
CA VAL A 324 -31.82 -25.85 10.96
C VAL A 324 -30.69 -25.60 11.95
N THR A 325 -30.77 -26.30 13.07
CA THR A 325 -29.75 -26.40 14.11
C THR A 325 -28.69 -27.45 13.79
N ARG A 326 -27.46 -27.19 14.28
CA ARG A 326 -26.33 -28.10 14.64
C ARG A 326 -25.06 -27.94 13.79
N PRO A 327 -23.87 -28.34 14.31
CA PRO A 327 -23.35 -28.20 15.67
C PRO A 327 -21.98 -27.46 15.67
N ALA A 328 -21.60 -26.91 16.82
CA ALA A 328 -20.29 -26.29 17.02
C ALA A 328 -19.17 -27.35 16.98
N ARG A 329 -18.25 -27.23 16.02
CA ARG A 329 -16.93 -27.85 16.06
C ARG A 329 -15.88 -26.76 16.21
N SER A 330 -15.16 -26.83 17.33
CA SER A 330 -14.01 -25.99 17.68
C SER A 330 -12.87 -26.20 16.69
N VAL A 331 -12.68 -25.25 15.77
CA VAL A 331 -11.49 -25.20 14.92
C VAL A 331 -10.54 -24.16 15.49
N ARG A 332 -9.39 -24.67 15.95
CA ARG A 332 -8.23 -23.94 16.45
C ARG A 332 -7.76 -22.98 15.34
N ARG A 333 -7.84 -21.67 15.57
CA ARG A 333 -7.40 -20.64 14.62
C ARG A 333 -5.88 -20.69 14.51
N LEU A 334 -5.37 -21.19 13.38
CA LEU A 334 -4.03 -20.86 12.88
C LEU A 334 -4.15 -19.56 12.10
N VAL A 335 -3.54 -18.50 12.61
CA VAL A 335 -3.47 -17.17 11.99
C VAL A 335 -2.21 -17.15 11.13
N PRO A 336 -2.29 -17.02 9.79
CA PRO A 336 -1.11 -16.75 8.99
C PRO A 336 -0.77 -15.25 9.08
N LEU A 337 0.50 -14.99 9.35
CA LEU A 337 1.08 -13.73 9.78
C LEU A 337 1.92 -13.17 8.63
N VAL A 338 1.53 -12.06 7.99
CA VAL A 338 2.37 -11.39 6.96
C VAL A 338 2.32 -9.86 7.09
N LEU A 339 3.51 -9.25 7.15
CA LEU A 339 3.81 -7.82 7.22
C LEU A 339 4.13 -7.18 5.88
N VAL A 340 3.72 -5.91 5.75
CA VAL A 340 4.24 -4.94 4.79
C VAL A 340 5.32 -4.08 5.45
N ALA A 341 6.43 -3.93 4.72
CA ALA A 341 7.52 -3.01 5.00
C ALA A 341 7.02 -1.56 5.08
N VAL A 342 7.02 -0.98 6.28
CA VAL A 342 7.09 0.46 6.47
C VAL A 342 8.44 0.71 7.10
N LEU A 343 9.45 1.08 6.31
CA LEU A 343 10.72 1.65 6.74
C LEU A 343 11.51 2.06 5.51
N LEU A 344 11.42 3.34 5.17
CA LEU A 344 12.45 4.18 4.56
C LEU A 344 11.82 5.55 4.34
N LEU A 345 12.04 6.48 5.27
CA LEU A 345 12.35 7.89 5.11
C LEU A 345 12.28 8.55 6.50
N CYS A 346 13.40 8.85 7.16
CA CYS A 346 13.67 10.18 7.76
C CYS A 346 15.08 10.31 8.39
N ALA A 347 15.96 11.09 7.76
CA ALA A 347 17.06 11.85 8.37
C ALA A 347 17.31 13.04 7.40
N ALA A 348 17.48 14.33 7.73
CA ALA A 348 17.65 15.10 8.96
C ALA A 348 17.12 16.56 8.73
N PRO A 349 17.61 17.62 9.41
CA PRO A 349 16.96 18.34 10.51
C PRO A 349 16.26 19.67 10.13
N THR A 350 15.64 20.29 11.14
CA THR A 350 15.07 21.65 11.25
C THR A 350 14.18 22.17 10.11
N VAL A 351 12.87 21.95 10.26
CA VAL A 351 11.87 23.02 10.20
C VAL A 351 11.01 22.88 11.45
N SER A 352 11.43 23.57 12.51
CA SER A 352 10.49 24.01 13.53
C SER A 352 9.55 25.05 12.90
N SER A 353 8.38 25.23 13.50
CA SER A 353 7.33 26.22 13.20
C SER A 353 6.56 26.10 11.88
N SER A 354 5.46 25.32 11.87
CA SER A 354 4.21 25.73 11.18
C SER A 354 2.91 25.10 11.70
N VAL A 355 2.94 24.13 12.64
CA VAL A 355 1.70 23.53 13.20
C VAL A 355 1.26 24.21 14.50
N GLY A 356 2.07 25.11 15.05
CA GLY A 356 1.85 25.73 16.37
C GLY A 356 1.03 27.01 16.39
N THR A 357 0.51 27.51 15.27
CA THR A 357 -0.08 28.86 15.19
C THR A 357 -1.60 28.92 15.02
N TRP A 358 -2.30 27.79 14.91
CA TRP A 358 -3.76 27.78 14.67
C TRP A 358 -4.59 27.57 15.94
N TRP A 359 -3.98 27.10 17.04
CA TRP A 359 -4.68 26.91 18.32
C TRP A 359 -4.27 27.99 19.33
N ARG A 360 -4.80 29.20 19.12
CA ARG A 360 -4.98 30.21 20.17
C ARG A 360 -6.46 30.63 20.17
N GLY A 361 -7.31 29.70 20.60
CA GLY A 361 -8.66 30.03 21.05
C GLY A 361 -8.62 30.32 22.55
N THR A 362 -8.94 31.55 22.94
CA THR A 362 -9.20 31.94 24.32
C THR A 362 -10.36 31.11 24.88
N VAL A 363 -10.06 30.15 25.75
CA VAL A 363 -11.05 29.54 26.64
C VAL A 363 -11.40 30.57 27.72
N GLY A 364 -12.59 31.16 27.60
CA GLY A 364 -13.21 31.91 28.69
C GLY A 364 -13.44 30.95 29.86
N ALA A 365 -12.94 31.33 31.02
CA ALA A 365 -13.15 30.58 32.25
C ALA A 365 -14.52 30.92 32.84
N GLU A 366 -15.45 29.97 32.80
CA GLU A 366 -16.58 29.91 33.73
C GLU A 366 -16.77 28.46 34.25
N THR A 367 -16.97 28.35 35.56
CA THR A 367 -17.05 27.12 36.38
C THR A 367 -18.45 26.46 36.28
N PRO A 368 -18.67 25.22 36.80
CA PRO A 368 -19.21 24.13 36.02
C PRO A 368 -20.67 23.79 36.38
N THR A 369 -21.49 23.50 35.37
CA THR A 369 -22.81 22.87 35.57
C THR A 369 -23.06 21.86 34.46
N ASN A 370 -22.61 20.61 34.66
CA ASN A 370 -23.04 19.41 33.93
C ASN A 370 -23.46 19.61 32.46
N VAL A 371 -22.63 20.29 31.66
CA VAL A 371 -22.97 20.66 30.28
C VAL A 371 -22.65 19.46 29.39
N SER A 372 -23.66 18.95 28.69
CA SER A 372 -23.44 18.03 27.57
C SER A 372 -22.56 18.72 26.52
N MET A 373 -21.37 18.19 26.25
CA MET A 373 -20.49 18.72 25.21
C MET A 373 -21.19 18.69 23.85
N SER A 374 -21.18 19.81 23.14
CA SER A 374 -21.71 19.93 21.79
C SER A 374 -20.94 19.04 20.78
N PRO A 375 -21.54 18.67 19.63
CA PRO A 375 -20.83 17.96 18.57
C PRO A 375 -19.54 18.68 18.12
N ALA A 376 -19.56 20.01 18.04
CA ALA A 376 -18.39 20.80 17.63
C ALA A 376 -17.24 20.71 18.65
N GLU A 377 -17.53 20.73 19.94
CA GLU A 377 -16.52 20.57 21.00
C GLU A 377 -15.96 19.15 21.02
N GLN A 378 -16.79 18.13 20.79
CA GLN A 378 -16.34 16.75 20.66
C GLN A 378 -15.43 16.56 19.44
N ALA A 379 -15.80 17.12 18.29
CA ALA A 379 -14.98 17.10 17.08
C ALA A 379 -13.64 17.82 17.31
N ALA A 380 -13.64 18.98 17.97
CA ALA A 380 -12.41 19.72 18.26
C ALA A 380 -11.42 18.92 19.12
N GLN A 381 -11.90 18.18 20.14
CA GLN A 381 -11.03 17.34 20.96
C GLN A 381 -10.44 16.15 20.18
N VAL A 382 -11.22 15.54 19.27
CA VAL A 382 -10.71 14.50 18.37
C VAL A 382 -9.65 15.08 17.43
N ALA A 383 -9.93 16.23 16.80
CA ALA A 383 -9.01 16.90 15.90
C ALA A 383 -7.67 17.23 16.58
N GLU A 384 -7.73 17.76 17.80
CA GLU A 384 -6.54 18.08 18.59
C GLU A 384 -5.71 16.83 18.87
N LEU A 385 -6.35 15.73 19.28
CA LEU A 385 -5.66 14.48 19.58
C LEU A 385 -4.96 13.89 18.34
N LEU A 386 -5.65 13.87 17.20
CA LEU A 386 -5.07 13.38 15.94
C LEU A 386 -3.91 14.27 15.46
N ALA A 387 -4.02 15.59 15.63
CA ALA A 387 -2.94 16.52 15.29
C ALA A 387 -1.70 16.33 16.17
N VAL A 388 -1.91 16.04 17.46
CA VAL A 388 -0.83 15.79 18.42
C VAL A 388 -0.12 14.46 18.15
N SER A 389 -0.88 13.39 17.88
CA SER A 389 -0.34 12.03 17.73
C SER A 389 0.49 11.81 16.46
N GLY A 390 0.25 12.61 15.42
CA GLY A 390 0.98 12.54 14.15
C GLY A 390 2.43 13.07 14.20
N ARG A 391 2.83 13.80 15.25
CA ARG A 391 4.09 14.57 15.29
C ARG A 391 5.36 13.73 15.42
N ASP A 392 5.26 12.51 15.95
CA ASP A 392 6.41 11.66 16.26
C ASP A 392 6.77 10.63 15.20
N ARG A 393 5.95 10.49 14.15
CA ARG A 393 6.16 9.47 13.11
C ARG A 393 7.56 9.50 12.52
N LYS A 394 8.04 10.69 12.13
CA LYS A 394 9.36 10.85 11.49
C LYS A 394 10.49 10.39 12.39
N ARG A 395 10.39 10.66 13.69
CA ARG A 395 11.37 10.25 14.71
C ARG A 395 11.38 8.73 14.89
N VAL A 396 10.20 8.12 14.96
CA VAL A 396 10.06 6.65 15.05
C VAL A 396 10.67 5.97 13.82
N VAL A 397 10.32 6.41 12.62
CA VAL A 397 10.87 5.85 11.37
C VAL A 397 12.39 5.96 11.35
N SER A 398 12.93 7.14 11.69
CA SER A 398 14.38 7.36 11.79
C SER A 398 15.06 6.43 12.79
N ALA A 399 14.45 6.23 13.96
CA ALA A 399 15.00 5.34 15.00
C ALA A 399 15.03 3.88 14.54
N ILE A 400 13.98 3.40 13.88
CA ILE A 400 13.97 2.03 13.37
C ILE A 400 14.99 1.89 12.22
N GLU A 401 15.15 2.88 11.32
CA GLU A 401 16.20 2.89 10.29
C GLU A 401 17.60 2.82 10.89
N ASN A 402 17.86 3.67 11.88
CA ASN A 402 19.11 3.69 12.63
C ASN A 402 19.41 2.31 13.21
N THR A 403 18.39 1.63 13.74
CA THR A 403 18.54 0.27 14.25
C THR A 403 18.79 -0.76 13.13
N ILE A 404 18.09 -0.68 11.99
CA ILE A 404 18.31 -1.55 10.81
C ILE A 404 19.75 -1.44 10.31
N PHE A 405 20.26 -0.22 10.22
CA PHE A 405 21.59 0.05 9.67
C PHE A 405 22.70 0.06 10.72
N CYS A 406 22.43 -0.40 11.95
CA CYS A 406 23.43 -0.46 13.02
C CYS A 406 24.07 0.91 13.35
N ARG A 407 23.29 1.98 13.32
CA ARG A 407 23.74 3.36 13.57
C ARG A 407 23.03 3.90 14.81
N ASN A 408 23.76 4.46 15.77
CA ASN A 408 23.20 5.16 16.93
C ASN A 408 22.07 4.38 17.65
N THR A 409 22.23 3.07 17.81
CA THR A 409 21.18 2.12 18.24
C THR A 409 20.66 2.40 19.66
N SER A 410 21.51 2.88 20.56
CA SER A 410 21.10 3.34 21.89
C SER A 410 20.16 4.56 21.81
N ALA A 411 20.53 5.59 21.04
CA ALA A 411 19.68 6.78 20.85
C ALA A 411 18.37 6.44 20.09
N ALA A 412 18.41 5.44 19.22
CA ALA A 412 17.22 4.90 18.58
C ALA A 412 16.28 4.24 19.61
N ALA A 413 16.80 3.44 20.53
CA ALA A 413 16.01 2.85 21.61
C ALA A 413 15.34 3.92 22.47
N ASP A 414 16.06 4.97 22.88
CA ASP A 414 15.48 6.08 23.65
C ASP A 414 14.37 6.82 22.89
N THR A 415 14.56 7.00 21.58
CA THR A 415 13.56 7.65 20.72
C THR A 415 12.29 6.82 20.61
N LEU A 416 12.42 5.50 20.52
CA LEU A 416 11.30 4.57 20.47
C LEU A 416 10.58 4.48 21.82
N GLY A 417 11.31 4.52 22.93
CA GLY A 417 10.72 4.60 24.27
C GLY A 417 9.87 5.86 24.45
N ARG A 418 10.41 7.04 24.10
CA ARG A 418 9.64 8.30 24.14
C ARG A 418 8.42 8.29 23.22
N ALA A 419 8.51 7.63 22.07
CA ALA A 419 7.37 7.47 21.18
C ALA A 419 6.28 6.60 21.82
N ALA A 420 6.66 5.49 22.46
CA ALA A 420 5.73 4.66 23.21
C ALA A 420 5.02 5.46 24.32
N ASP A 421 5.75 6.28 25.09
CA ASP A 421 5.16 7.16 26.12
C ASP A 421 4.16 8.15 25.51
N GLY A 422 4.50 8.76 24.36
CA GLY A 422 3.60 9.63 23.63
C GLY A 422 2.32 8.90 23.15
N ARG A 423 2.44 7.64 22.73
CA ARG A 423 1.30 6.80 22.34
C ARG A 423 0.45 6.38 23.54
N GLN A 424 1.05 6.18 24.72
CA GLN A 424 0.32 5.96 25.97
C GLN A 424 -0.53 7.18 26.31
N ALA A 425 0.05 8.38 26.31
CA ALA A 425 -0.69 9.61 26.59
C ALA A 425 -1.83 9.84 25.58
N ALA A 426 -1.60 9.50 24.29
CA ALA A 426 -2.64 9.58 23.27
C ALA A 426 -3.77 8.56 23.50
N LEU A 427 -3.43 7.35 23.97
CA LEU A 427 -4.40 6.33 24.35
C LEU A 427 -5.27 6.79 25.52
N ASP A 428 -4.67 7.32 26.59
CA ASP A 428 -5.41 7.79 27.77
C ASP A 428 -6.37 8.93 27.38
N ARG A 429 -5.91 9.86 26.53
CA ARG A 429 -6.76 10.91 25.96
C ARG A 429 -7.88 10.35 25.10
N ALA A 430 -7.61 9.34 24.28
CA ALA A 430 -8.63 8.70 23.44
C ALA A 430 -9.71 7.99 24.29
N GLU A 431 -9.33 7.35 25.39
CA GLU A 431 -10.25 6.72 26.34
C GLU A 431 -11.15 7.75 27.05
N ALA A 432 -10.63 8.96 27.29
CA ALA A 432 -11.36 10.07 27.90
C ALA A 432 -12.29 10.84 26.92
N LEU A 433 -12.13 10.67 25.60
CA LEU A 433 -12.93 11.41 24.61
C LEU A 433 -14.43 11.14 24.76
N ARG A 434 -15.23 12.20 24.68
CA ARG A 434 -16.67 12.09 24.41
C ARG A 434 -16.92 12.21 22.92
N THR A 435 -17.63 11.22 22.38
CA THR A 435 -17.96 11.13 20.94
C THR A 435 -19.43 10.77 20.72
N ASP A 436 -20.27 10.84 21.76
CA ASP A 436 -21.68 10.44 21.73
C ASP A 436 -22.56 11.33 20.83
N GLN A 437 -22.09 12.53 20.49
CA GLN A 437 -22.78 13.47 19.62
C GLN A 437 -22.21 13.50 18.20
N LEU A 438 -21.22 12.65 17.88
CA LEU A 438 -20.60 12.57 16.56
C LEU A 438 -21.16 11.40 15.74
N PRO A 439 -21.36 11.56 14.42
CA PRO A 439 -21.71 10.45 13.54
C PRO A 439 -20.69 9.32 13.64
N ASN A 440 -21.15 8.09 13.94
CA ASN A 440 -20.28 6.93 14.19
C ASN A 440 -19.23 7.15 15.29
N GLY A 441 -19.46 8.08 16.22
CA GLY A 441 -18.45 8.51 17.19
C GLY A 441 -17.97 7.43 18.16
N ALA A 442 -18.83 6.47 18.52
CA ALA A 442 -18.44 5.32 19.34
C ALA A 442 -17.41 4.44 18.62
N GLU A 443 -17.65 4.16 17.34
CA GLU A 443 -16.73 3.37 16.51
C GLU A 443 -15.43 4.14 16.24
N LEU A 444 -15.51 5.46 15.99
CA LEU A 444 -14.33 6.31 15.84
C LEU A 444 -13.43 6.24 17.09
N LYS A 445 -14.02 6.40 18.28
CA LYS A 445 -13.30 6.31 19.56
C LYS A 445 -12.64 4.94 19.73
N GLU A 446 -13.37 3.86 19.47
CA GLU A 446 -12.82 2.50 19.55
C GLU A 446 -11.62 2.30 18.61
N GLN A 447 -11.73 2.76 17.36
CA GLN A 447 -10.63 2.63 16.40
C GLN A 447 -9.42 3.50 16.76
N MET A 448 -9.62 4.67 17.38
CA MET A 448 -8.52 5.49 17.92
C MET A 448 -7.80 4.78 19.07
N ILE A 449 -8.55 4.20 20.01
CA ILE A 449 -8.00 3.39 21.11
C ILE A 449 -7.17 2.22 20.56
N LEU A 450 -7.70 1.49 19.58
CA LEU A 450 -6.97 0.40 18.92
C LEU A 450 -5.71 0.90 18.21
N ALA A 451 -5.80 2.00 17.47
CA ALA A 451 -4.67 2.58 16.75
C ALA A 451 -3.53 2.98 17.70
N PHE A 452 -3.84 3.63 18.83
CA PHE A 452 -2.83 4.07 19.79
C PHE A 452 -2.27 2.91 20.61
N ARG A 453 -3.11 1.96 21.03
CA ARG A 453 -2.66 0.74 21.74
C ARG A 453 -1.67 -0.06 20.91
N HIS A 454 -1.99 -0.33 19.65
CA HIS A 454 -1.10 -1.05 18.75
C HIS A 454 0.15 -0.23 18.38
N SER A 455 0.03 1.09 18.19
CA SER A 455 1.21 1.94 17.96
C SER A 455 2.18 1.90 19.14
N ARG A 456 1.66 2.00 20.38
CA ARG A 456 2.46 1.88 21.61
C ARG A 456 3.16 0.54 21.69
N ALA A 457 2.42 -0.56 21.51
CA ALA A 457 2.98 -1.91 21.56
C ALA A 457 4.06 -2.13 20.49
N ALA A 458 3.92 -1.50 19.32
CA ALA A 458 4.94 -1.51 18.27
C ALA A 458 6.20 -0.77 18.71
N ASP A 459 6.07 0.46 19.20
CA ASP A 459 7.17 1.31 19.63
C ASP A 459 7.95 0.67 20.80
N GLU A 460 7.26 0.09 21.79
CA GLU A 460 7.87 -0.66 22.90
C GLU A 460 8.67 -1.88 22.40
N ALA A 461 8.13 -2.60 21.41
CA ALA A 461 8.80 -3.76 20.85
C ALA A 461 10.04 -3.34 20.04
N TYR A 462 9.94 -2.30 19.23
CA TYR A 462 11.10 -1.77 18.52
C TYR A 462 12.14 -1.19 19.47
N GLN A 463 11.74 -0.55 20.58
CA GLN A 463 12.66 -0.12 21.63
C GLN A 463 13.44 -1.31 22.18
N ARG A 464 12.76 -2.37 22.63
CA ARG A 464 13.43 -3.58 23.15
C ARG A 464 14.35 -4.23 22.12
N TRP A 465 13.96 -4.20 20.85
CA TRP A 465 14.79 -4.66 19.76
C TRP A 465 16.04 -3.79 19.60
N ALA A 466 15.91 -2.46 19.55
CA ALA A 466 17.03 -1.54 19.44
C ALA A 466 18.00 -1.63 20.62
N SER A 467 17.48 -1.76 21.85
CA SER A 467 18.31 -1.99 23.04
C SER A 467 19.13 -3.28 22.93
N ARG A 468 18.54 -4.37 22.43
CA ARG A 468 19.29 -5.63 22.21
C ARG A 468 20.31 -5.51 21.09
N VAL A 469 19.96 -4.87 19.98
CA VAL A 469 20.93 -4.60 18.90
C VAL A 469 22.10 -3.75 19.40
N SER A 470 21.85 -2.81 20.32
CA SER A 470 22.89 -2.03 20.99
C SER A 470 23.76 -2.85 21.94
N ALA A 471 23.18 -3.81 22.66
CA ALA A 471 23.91 -4.62 23.66
C ALA A 471 24.71 -5.77 23.02
N ASP A 472 24.10 -6.49 22.09
CA ASP A 472 24.65 -7.73 21.49
C ASP A 472 25.48 -7.45 20.23
N GLY A 473 25.49 -6.19 19.77
CA GLY A 473 25.98 -5.79 18.46
C GLY A 473 25.07 -6.26 17.33
N CYS A 474 25.24 -5.72 16.12
CA CYS A 474 24.35 -5.96 14.98
C CYS A 474 24.57 -7.31 14.29
N ARG A 475 24.72 -8.37 15.08
CA ARG A 475 24.78 -9.75 14.61
C ARG A 475 23.39 -10.24 14.24
N SER A 476 23.33 -11.20 13.32
CA SER A 476 22.08 -11.79 12.78
C SER A 476 21.00 -12.10 13.85
N PRO A 477 21.31 -12.74 15.00
CA PRO A 477 20.30 -13.06 16.02
C PRO A 477 19.65 -11.83 16.66
N ALA A 478 20.42 -10.76 16.91
CA ALA A 478 19.92 -9.53 17.50
C ALA A 478 19.06 -8.74 16.48
N MET A 479 19.46 -8.77 15.20
CA MET A 479 18.75 -8.10 14.11
C MET A 479 17.42 -8.79 13.76
N ARG A 480 17.33 -10.11 13.88
CA ARG A 480 16.16 -10.93 13.54
C ARG A 480 15.54 -11.60 14.78
N GLY A 481 15.33 -10.82 15.83
CA GLY A 481 14.79 -11.30 17.11
C GLY A 481 13.28 -11.11 17.27
N LYS A 482 12.71 -11.80 18.27
CA LYS A 482 11.27 -11.80 18.60
C LYS A 482 10.62 -10.42 18.72
N ASP A 483 11.34 -9.41 19.23
CA ASP A 483 10.75 -8.07 19.37
C ASP A 483 10.69 -7.29 18.05
N ARG A 484 11.59 -7.56 17.08
CA ARG A 484 11.47 -7.02 15.73
C ARG A 484 10.18 -7.52 15.10
N THR A 485 9.95 -8.83 15.14
CA THR A 485 8.73 -9.49 14.64
C THR A 485 7.47 -8.98 15.34
N ARG A 486 7.52 -8.79 16.67
CA ARG A 486 6.40 -8.23 17.43
C ARG A 486 6.11 -6.79 17.02
N GLY A 487 7.12 -5.91 16.99
CA GLY A 487 6.93 -4.51 16.64
C GLY A 487 6.32 -4.34 15.26
N ASP A 488 6.78 -5.17 14.33
CA ASP A 488 6.22 -5.31 13.01
C ASP A 488 4.73 -5.72 13.01
N SER A 489 4.37 -6.73 13.81
CA SER A 489 2.98 -7.20 13.88
C SER A 489 2.04 -6.13 14.44
N GLU A 490 2.48 -5.43 15.47
CA GLU A 490 1.71 -4.36 16.11
C GLU A 490 1.59 -3.13 15.19
N SER A 491 2.66 -2.76 14.48
CA SER A 491 2.64 -1.66 13.50
C SER A 491 1.61 -1.88 12.40
N ARG A 492 1.47 -3.13 11.93
CA ARG A 492 0.42 -3.54 11.00
C ARG A 492 -0.98 -3.34 11.54
N ALA A 493 -1.24 -3.82 12.75
CA ALA A 493 -2.53 -3.72 13.41
C ALA A 493 -2.90 -2.25 13.65
N ALA A 494 -1.93 -1.43 14.05
CA ALA A 494 -2.08 0.02 14.16
C ALA A 494 -2.48 0.65 12.81
N GLY A 495 -1.80 0.28 11.72
CA GLY A 495 -2.11 0.78 10.38
C GLY A 495 -3.54 0.49 9.92
N ALA A 496 -4.07 -0.70 10.23
CA ALA A 496 -5.45 -1.06 9.93
C ALA A 496 -6.45 -0.19 10.70
N ALA A 497 -6.24 0.00 12.01
CA ALA A 497 -7.06 0.87 12.83
C ALA A 497 -7.00 2.34 12.37
N LYS A 498 -5.80 2.87 12.06
CA LYS A 498 -5.61 4.25 11.58
C LYS A 498 -6.34 4.53 10.26
N ARG A 499 -6.39 3.57 9.33
CA ARG A 499 -7.20 3.70 8.11
C ARG A 499 -8.69 3.82 8.43
N ARG A 500 -9.15 3.06 9.42
CA ARG A 500 -10.55 3.11 9.86
C ARG A 500 -10.87 4.42 10.56
N VAL A 501 -9.96 4.93 11.40
CA VAL A 501 -10.04 6.28 12.00
C VAL A 501 -10.15 7.34 10.91
N ALA A 502 -9.26 7.36 9.91
CA ALA A 502 -9.30 8.36 8.84
C ALA A 502 -10.64 8.33 8.07
N LYS A 503 -11.16 7.13 7.75
CA LYS A 503 -12.45 6.96 7.07
C LYS A 503 -13.63 7.52 7.88
N LEU A 504 -13.60 7.35 9.20
CA LEU A 504 -14.66 7.81 10.11
C LEU A 504 -14.52 9.31 10.44
N TRP A 505 -13.28 9.79 10.59
CA TRP A 505 -12.97 11.16 10.96
C TRP A 505 -13.18 12.15 9.82
N ASN A 506 -12.73 11.86 8.61
CA ASN A 506 -12.69 12.86 7.55
C ASN A 506 -14.05 13.50 7.22
N PRO A 507 -15.18 12.77 7.17
CA PRO A 507 -16.50 13.39 7.01
C PRO A 507 -16.89 14.30 8.18
N ILE A 508 -16.54 13.94 9.41
CA ILE A 508 -16.76 14.76 10.62
C ILE A 508 -15.88 16.01 10.58
N ALA A 509 -14.63 15.85 10.14
CA ALA A 509 -13.69 16.95 10.02
C ALA A 509 -14.22 18.01 9.04
N GLU A 510 -14.70 17.58 7.89
CA GLU A 510 -15.31 18.46 6.89
C GLU A 510 -16.57 19.17 7.42
N SER A 511 -17.46 18.44 8.12
CA SER A 511 -18.69 19.03 8.66
C SER A 511 -18.46 20.02 9.81
N HIS A 512 -17.31 19.93 10.49
CA HIS A 512 -16.96 20.79 11.64
C HIS A 512 -15.79 21.75 11.35
N GLY A 513 -15.30 21.84 10.11
CA GLY A 513 -14.24 22.78 9.73
C GLY A 513 -12.84 22.41 10.25
N HIS A 514 -12.59 21.12 10.50
CA HIS A 514 -11.28 20.59 10.89
C HIS A 514 -10.51 19.97 9.72
N PRO A 515 -9.18 19.88 9.80
CA PRO A 515 -8.38 19.19 8.79
C PRO A 515 -8.71 17.70 8.70
N THR A 516 -8.80 17.19 7.48
CA THR A 516 -8.80 15.76 7.21
C THR A 516 -7.41 15.17 7.49
N VAL A 517 -7.37 13.86 7.75
CA VAL A 517 -6.15 13.13 8.05
C VAL A 517 -5.99 11.94 7.11
N SER A 518 -4.74 11.53 6.93
CA SER A 518 -4.44 10.21 6.35
C SER A 518 -4.08 9.24 7.48
N HIS A 519 -4.17 7.94 7.22
CA HIS A 519 -3.65 6.94 8.16
C HIS A 519 -2.16 7.11 8.47
N LEU A 520 -1.43 7.86 7.63
CA LEU A 520 -0.02 8.16 7.84
C LEU A 520 0.18 9.27 8.88
N THR A 521 -0.81 10.14 9.10
CA THR A 521 -0.72 11.30 9.99
C THR A 521 -1.38 11.07 11.37
N ILE A 522 -1.83 9.83 11.65
CA ILE A 522 -2.46 9.42 12.92
C ILE A 522 -1.44 8.75 13.85
#